data_AF-A0A164ZH69-F1
#
_entry.id   AF-A0A164ZH69-F1
#
_cell.length_a   1.000
_cell.length_b   1.000
_cell.length_c   1.000
_cell.angle_alpha   90.00
_cell.angle_beta   90.00
_cell.angle_gamma   90.00
#
_symmetry.space_group_name_H-M   'P 1'
#
loop_
_entity.id
_entity.type
_entity.pdbx_description
1 polymer ?
#
loop_
_entity_poly.entity_id
_entity_poly.type
_entity_poly.pdbx_seq_one_letter_code
_entity_poly.pdbx_strand_id
1 'polypeptide(L)'
;MAPPRGNPNPTGFDPAKFAASSGAPAKDPWARYEQWRYTGPFSRWNRFKGSFPGLGIATVAFAVYCGYEYLFLKDDHAHGAKGDSHH
;
A
#
# COMPACT_ATOMS: atom_id res chain seq x y z
N MET A 1 -36.89 39.47 -9.28
CA MET A 1 -36.22 38.56 -10.23
C MET A 1 -36.09 37.19 -9.56
N ALA A 2 -36.98 36.23 -9.84
CA ALA A 2 -36.88 34.90 -9.25
C ALA A 2 -35.85 34.07 -10.05
N PRO A 3 -35.00 33.24 -9.41
CA PRO A 3 -34.04 32.43 -10.14
C PRO A 3 -34.76 31.40 -11.01
N PRO A 4 -34.24 31.08 -12.21
CA PRO A 4 -34.81 30.04 -13.05
C PRO A 4 -34.76 28.71 -12.28
N ARG A 5 -35.92 28.09 -12.04
CA ARG A 5 -35.99 26.73 -11.49
C ARG A 5 -35.55 25.78 -12.59
N GLY A 6 -34.24 25.56 -12.69
CA GLY A 6 -33.65 24.55 -13.55
C GLY A 6 -34.29 23.20 -13.25
N ASN A 7 -34.73 22.52 -14.32
CA ASN A 7 -35.40 21.24 -14.28
C ASN A 7 -34.70 20.26 -13.32
N PRO A 8 -35.33 19.81 -12.22
CA PRO A 8 -34.75 18.80 -11.36
C PRO A 8 -34.63 17.52 -12.17
N ASN A 9 -33.41 16.98 -12.25
CA ASN A 9 -32.98 15.84 -13.06
C ASN A 9 -34.11 15.15 -13.88
N PRO A 10 -34.14 15.26 -15.23
CA PRO A 10 -35.22 14.73 -16.07
C PRO A 10 -35.40 13.20 -15.98
N THR A 11 -34.41 12.49 -15.44
CA THR A 11 -34.44 11.03 -15.25
C THR A 11 -34.95 10.62 -13.87
N GLY A 12 -35.10 11.56 -12.93
CA GLY A 12 -35.42 11.27 -11.52
C GLY A 12 -34.32 10.50 -10.78
N PHE A 13 -33.19 10.22 -11.42
CA PHE A 13 -32.06 9.52 -10.82
C PHE A 13 -31.34 10.42 -9.83
N ASP A 14 -31.21 10.00 -8.58
CA ASP A 14 -30.44 10.72 -7.58
C ASP A 14 -29.23 9.88 -7.19
N PRO A 15 -28.01 10.26 -7.63
CA PRO A 15 -26.79 9.52 -7.32
C PRO A 15 -26.56 9.38 -5.81
N ALA A 16 -26.96 10.38 -5.02
CA ALA A 16 -26.77 10.35 -3.57
C ALA A 16 -27.72 9.35 -2.90
N LYS A 17 -28.98 9.29 -3.35
CA LYS A 17 -29.94 8.26 -2.87
C LYS A 17 -29.54 6.86 -3.32
N PHE A 18 -29.03 6.71 -4.54
CA PHE A 18 -28.49 5.44 -5.02
C PHE A 18 -27.28 4.99 -4.19
N ALA A 19 -26.33 5.89 -3.91
CA ALA A 19 -25.18 5.57 -3.08
C ALA A 19 -25.57 5.17 -1.64
N ALA A 20 -26.61 5.81 -1.08
CA ALA A 20 -27.14 5.46 0.24
C ALA A 20 -27.83 4.09 0.26
N SER A 21 -28.42 3.64 -0.86
CA SER A 21 -29.14 2.37 -0.95
C SER A 21 -28.34 1.22 -1.57
N SER A 22 -27.18 1.49 -2.18
CA SER A 22 -26.36 0.50 -2.89
C SER A 22 -25.45 -0.35 -1.98
N GLY A 23 -25.46 -0.09 -0.67
CA GLY A 23 -24.71 -0.86 0.31
C GLY A 23 -25.26 -2.28 0.53
N ALA A 24 -24.44 -3.15 1.11
CA ALA A 24 -24.90 -4.47 1.53
C ALA A 24 -26.02 -4.35 2.57
N PRO A 25 -27.10 -5.13 2.48
CA PRO A 25 -28.19 -5.07 3.45
C PRO A 25 -27.69 -5.48 4.83
N ALA A 26 -28.16 -4.80 5.88
CA ALA A 26 -27.70 -5.02 7.26
C ALA A 26 -27.91 -6.46 7.77
N LYS A 27 -28.81 -7.22 7.15
CA LYS A 27 -29.09 -8.63 7.45
C LYS A 27 -29.23 -9.43 6.16
N ASP A 28 -28.09 -9.68 5.52
CA ASP A 28 -28.05 -10.57 4.37
C ASP A 28 -28.24 -12.04 4.81
N PRO A 29 -29.28 -12.76 4.31
CA PRO A 29 -29.47 -14.18 4.61
C PRO A 29 -28.36 -15.07 4.06
N TRP A 30 -27.59 -14.62 3.07
CA TRP A 30 -26.50 -15.36 2.46
C TRP A 30 -25.13 -15.10 3.09
N ALA A 31 -25.04 -14.18 4.06
CA ALA A 31 -23.78 -13.76 4.64
C ALA A 31 -22.92 -14.93 5.15
N ARG A 32 -23.55 -15.97 5.72
CA ARG A 32 -22.86 -17.21 6.15
C ARG A 32 -22.31 -18.02 4.98
N TYR A 33 -23.06 -18.12 3.88
CA TYR A 33 -22.64 -18.84 2.69
C TYR A 33 -21.54 -18.08 1.93
N GLU A 34 -21.44 -16.76 2.07
CA GLU A 34 -20.37 -15.97 1.46
C GLU A 34 -19.11 -15.84 2.32
N GLN A 35 -19.16 -16.22 3.61
CA GLN A 35 -18.02 -16.07 4.54
C GLN A 35 -16.72 -16.71 4.03
N TRP A 36 -16.81 -17.90 3.42
CA TRP A 36 -15.60 -18.64 2.98
C TRP A 36 -14.71 -17.82 2.04
N ARG A 37 -15.28 -16.86 1.28
CA ARG A 37 -14.56 -15.99 0.35
C ARG A 37 -13.65 -14.96 1.04
N TYR A 38 -13.91 -14.68 2.31
CA TYR A 38 -13.24 -13.62 3.07
C TYR A 38 -12.56 -14.14 4.34
N THR A 39 -12.70 -15.43 4.64
CA THR A 39 -12.06 -16.10 5.78
C THR A 39 -10.85 -16.93 5.37
N GLY A 40 -9.99 -17.26 6.34
CA GLY A 40 -8.83 -18.14 6.13
C GLY A 40 -7.79 -17.55 5.16
N PRO A 41 -7.35 -18.31 4.13
CA PRO A 41 -6.32 -17.86 3.19
C PRO A 41 -6.75 -16.65 2.35
N PHE A 42 -8.06 -16.40 2.23
CA PHE A 42 -8.59 -15.28 1.45
C PHE A 42 -8.87 -14.03 2.29
N SER A 43 -8.50 -14.02 3.58
CA SER A 43 -8.60 -12.84 4.42
C SER A 43 -7.75 -11.68 3.88
N ARG A 44 -8.13 -10.44 4.20
CA ARG A 44 -7.38 -9.24 3.78
C ARG A 44 -5.90 -9.36 4.15
N TRP A 45 -5.61 -9.82 5.36
CA TRP A 45 -4.25 -9.96 5.86
C TRP A 45 -3.45 -11.03 5.12
N ASN A 46 -4.05 -12.19 4.86
CA ASN A 46 -3.36 -13.27 4.16
C ASN A 46 -3.01 -12.91 2.71
N ARG A 47 -3.80 -12.05 2.06
CA ARG A 47 -3.47 -11.51 0.72
C ARG A 47 -2.20 -10.65 0.73
N PHE A 48 -1.97 -9.89 1.80
CA PHE A 48 -0.79 -9.01 1.93
C PHE A 48 0.43 -9.69 2.54
N LYS A 49 0.26 -10.77 3.30
CA LYS A 49 1.37 -11.50 3.93
C LYS A 49 2.43 -11.97 2.93
N GLY A 50 2.04 -12.25 1.68
CA GLY A 50 2.94 -12.66 0.60
C GLY A 50 3.43 -11.53 -0.31
N SER A 51 3.10 -10.27 -0.05
CA SER A 51 3.41 -9.17 -0.99
C SER A 51 4.90 -8.86 -1.11
N PHE A 52 5.70 -9.14 -0.09
CA PHE A 52 7.15 -8.91 -0.10
C PHE A 52 7.91 -10.14 0.38
N PRO A 53 7.96 -11.21 -0.43
CA PRO A 53 8.75 -12.38 -0.09
C PRO A 53 10.23 -11.97 -0.03
N GLY A 54 10.88 -12.25 1.08
CA GLY A 54 12.32 -11.99 1.25
C GLY A 54 12.69 -10.58 1.72
N LEU A 55 11.74 -9.67 1.98
CA LEU A 55 12.06 -8.33 2.53
C LEU A 55 12.92 -8.44 3.79
N GLY A 56 12.55 -9.32 4.72
CA GLY A 56 13.30 -9.51 5.97
C GLY A 56 14.74 -9.95 5.74
N ILE A 57 14.97 -10.90 4.83
CA ILE A 57 16.32 -11.39 4.51
C ILE A 57 17.12 -10.28 3.81
N ALA A 58 16.51 -9.57 2.86
CA ALA A 58 17.15 -8.47 2.16
C ALA A 58 17.54 -7.33 3.12
N THR A 59 16.67 -6.97 4.07
CA THR A 59 16.97 -5.96 5.08
C THR A 59 18.13 -6.39 5.98
N VAL A 60 18.17 -7.66 6.40
CA VAL A 60 19.29 -8.19 7.20
C VAL A 60 20.59 -8.17 6.41
N ALA A 61 20.59 -8.67 5.17
CA ALA A 61 21.77 -8.67 4.31
C ALA A 61 22.29 -7.25 4.05
N PHE A 62 21.38 -6.31 3.78
CA PHE A 62 21.72 -4.91 3.60
C PHE A 62 22.33 -4.29 4.86
N ALA A 63 21.75 -4.56 6.04
CA ALA A 63 22.29 -4.07 7.30
C ALA A 63 23.69 -4.63 7.59
N VAL A 64 23.92 -5.92 7.31
CA VAL A 64 25.25 -6.55 7.43
C VAL A 64 26.24 -5.87 6.49
N TYR A 65 25.85 -5.62 5.24
CA TYR A 65 26.68 -4.92 4.26
C TYR A 65 27.04 -3.51 4.73
N CYS A 66 26.06 -2.71 5.15
CA CYS A 66 26.32 -1.36 5.66
C CYS A 66 27.19 -1.38 6.92
N GLY A 67 26.99 -2.34 7.83
CA GLY A 67 27.84 -2.51 9.01
C GLY A 67 29.27 -2.90 8.64
N TYR A 68 29.44 -3.77 7.65
CA TYR A 68 30.75 -4.15 7.13
C TYR A 68 31.46 -2.96 6.48
N GLU A 69 30.77 -2.21 5.62
CA GLU A 69 31.31 -0.97 5.05
C GLU A 69 31.69 0.04 6.14
N TYR A 70 30.84 0.19 7.15
CA TYR A 70 31.03 1.17 8.21
C TYR A 70 32.21 0.82 9.13
N LEU A 71 32.42 -0.46 9.44
CA LEU A 71 33.44 -0.91 10.40
C LEU A 71 34.77 -1.29 9.75
N PHE A 72 34.75 -1.79 8.52
CA PHE A 72 35.95 -2.36 7.89
C PHE A 72 36.43 -1.57 6.66
N LEU A 73 35.53 -0.96 5.87
CA LEU A 73 35.94 -0.19 4.68
C LEU A 73 36.16 1.31 4.97
N LYS A 74 35.65 1.84 6.09
CA LYS A 74 35.92 3.24 6.49
C LYS A 74 37.35 3.48 6.96
N ASP A 75 38.01 2.48 7.56
CA ASP A 75 39.39 2.64 8.07
C ASP A 75 40.46 2.53 6.97
N ASP A 76 40.19 1.80 5.87
CA ASP A 76 41.14 1.63 4.76
C ASP A 76 41.22 2.83 3.78
N HIS A 77 40.37 3.85 3.93
CA HIS A 77 40.40 5.07 3.09
C HIS A 77 40.74 6.36 3.85
N ALA A 78 41.19 6.26 5.11
CA ALA A 78 41.62 7.41 5.92
C ALA A 78 43.15 7.62 5.96
N HIS A 79 43.93 6.85 5.19
CA HIS A 79 45.37 7.04 5.02
C HIS A 79 45.76 7.16 3.55
N GLY A 80 45.63 8.37 2.99
CA GLY A 80 46.05 8.68 1.63
C GLY A 80 46.14 10.18 1.36
N ALA A 81 46.94 10.90 2.16
CA ALA A 81 47.37 12.24 1.79
C ALA A 81 48.49 12.17 0.74
N LYS A 82 48.37 13.03 -0.28
CA LYS A 82 49.37 13.51 -1.28
C LYS A 82 49.74 12.62 -2.48
N GLY A 83 49.51 13.21 -3.66
CA GLY A 83 50.04 12.87 -4.98
C GLY A 83 49.32 13.73 -6.04
N ASP A 84 49.59 15.03 -6.08
CA ASP A 84 50.46 15.69 -7.07
C ASP A 84 50.13 15.35 -8.53
N SER A 85 49.59 16.36 -9.23
CA SER A 85 50.01 16.81 -10.57
C SER A 85 49.90 15.89 -11.82
N HIS A 86 49.45 16.51 -12.93
CA HIS A 86 49.57 16.15 -14.36
C HIS A 86 48.66 15.04 -14.94
N HIS A 87 47.58 15.42 -15.63
CA HIS A 87 47.47 15.53 -17.11
C HIS A 87 46.04 15.86 -17.53
#